data_AF-X0ZE29-F1
#
_entry.id   AF-X0ZE29-F1
#
_cell.length_a   1.000
_cell.length_b   1.000
_cell.length_c   1.000
_cell.angle_alpha   90.00
_cell.angle_beta   90.00
_cell.angle_gamma   90.00
#
_symmetry.space_group_name_H-M   'P 1'
#
loop_
_entity.id
_entity.type
_entity.pdbx_description
1 polymer ?
#
loop_
_entity_poly.entity_id
_entity_poly.type
_entity_poly.pdbx_seq_one_letter_code
_entity_poly.pdbx_strand_id
1 'polypeptide(L)'
;MEKVGEIIGKNLLQINAIKLKPANPFTWASGWKSPIYCDNRKTLSYPEIRNYIRDQMVKIIRDRYADVDVIAGVATGAIAQGVLVAQELGLPFVYVRSSQKQHGLENLVE
;
A
#
# COMPACT_ATOMS: atom_id res chain seq x y z
N MET A 1 21.29 -13.52 -4.45
CA MET A 1 20.70 -12.25 -3.98
C MET A 1 19.30 -12.55 -3.48
N GLU A 2 18.91 -11.96 -2.36
CA GLU A 2 17.58 -12.15 -1.77
C GLU A 2 16.51 -11.50 -2.66
N LYS A 3 15.34 -12.14 -2.82
CA LYS A 3 14.26 -11.61 -3.67
C LYS A 3 13.57 -10.43 -2.96
N VAL A 4 13.05 -9.48 -3.74
CA VAL A 4 12.34 -8.29 -3.20
C VAL A 4 11.25 -8.68 -2.19
N GLY A 5 10.45 -9.71 -2.49
CA GLY A 5 9.39 -10.19 -1.60
C GLY A 5 9.89 -10.76 -0.27
N GLU A 6 11.06 -11.40 -0.25
CA GLU A 6 11.67 -11.95 0.96
C GLU A 6 12.15 -10.83 1.89
N ILE A 7 12.80 -9.80 1.31
CA ILE A 7 13.24 -8.60 2.04
C ILE A 7 12.04 -7.87 2.66
N ILE A 8 11.00 -7.61 1.86
CA ILE A 8 9.78 -6.95 2.36
C ILE A 8 9.11 -7.80 3.44
N GLY A 9 8.99 -9.12 3.22
CA GLY A 9 8.39 -10.04 4.18
C GLY A 9 9.09 -10.01 5.55
N LYS A 10 10.43 -10.05 5.55
CA LYS A 10 11.24 -9.91 6.78
C LYS A 10 10.99 -8.58 7.48
N ASN A 11 11.03 -7.48 6.75
CA ASN A 11 10.78 -6.15 7.29
C ASN A 11 9.39 -6.03 7.92
N LEU A 12 8.36 -6.54 7.25
CA LEU A 12 6.97 -6.50 7.73
C LEU A 12 6.76 -7.34 9.00
N LEU A 13 7.43 -8.49 9.11
CA LEU A 13 7.44 -9.30 10.32
C LEU A 13 8.15 -8.56 11.47
N GLN A 14 9.32 -7.98 11.20
CA GLN A 14 10.12 -7.25 12.19
C GLN A 14 9.36 -6.08 12.83
N ILE A 15 8.59 -5.32 12.04
CA ILE A 15 7.80 -4.19 12.55
C ILE A 15 6.39 -4.58 13.03
N ASN A 16 6.07 -5.87 13.10
CA ASN A 16 4.75 -6.37 13.44
C ASN A 16 3.63 -5.78 12.56
N ALA A 17 3.94 -5.51 11.29
CA ALA A 17 2.95 -5.22 10.25
C ALA A 17 2.28 -6.52 9.79
N ILE A 18 3.02 -7.63 9.78
CA ILE A 18 2.48 -8.98 9.68
C ILE A 18 2.52 -9.63 11.06
N LYS A 19 1.41 -10.25 11.46
CA LYS A 19 1.33 -11.10 12.66
C LYS A 19 0.86 -12.48 12.26
N LEU A 20 1.57 -13.51 12.72
CA LEU A 20 1.24 -14.91 12.49
C LEU A 20 0.81 -15.55 13.81
N LYS A 21 -0.40 -16.12 13.83
CA LYS A 21 -0.96 -16.85 14.97
C LYS A 21 -1.69 -18.11 14.50
N PRO A 22 -0.98 -19.14 14.00
CA PRO A 22 -1.61 -20.36 13.48
C PRO A 22 -2.41 -21.11 14.55
N ALA A 23 -1.93 -21.13 15.80
CA ALA A 23 -2.61 -21.80 16.91
C ALA A 23 -3.78 -21.00 17.52
N ASN A 24 -3.82 -19.68 17.32
CA ASN A 24 -4.87 -18.81 17.84
C ASN A 24 -5.24 -17.73 16.80
N PRO A 25 -6.00 -18.11 15.75
CA PRO A 25 -6.24 -17.28 14.58
C PRO A 25 -7.08 -16.04 14.89
N PHE A 26 -6.86 -15.00 14.09
CA PHE A 26 -7.64 -13.77 14.12
C PHE A 26 -9.03 -14.01 13.52
N THR A 27 -10.04 -13.32 14.04
CA THR A 27 -11.36 -13.26 13.40
C THR A 27 -11.43 -12.01 12.56
N TRP A 28 -11.58 -12.17 11.25
CA TRP A 28 -11.75 -11.04 10.33
C TRP A 28 -13.20 -10.56 10.33
N ALA A 29 -13.46 -9.39 9.74
CA ALA A 29 -14.79 -8.79 9.68
C ALA A 29 -15.84 -9.69 8.99
N SER A 30 -15.42 -10.57 8.08
CA SER A 30 -16.28 -11.58 7.45
C SER A 30 -16.62 -12.77 8.37
N GLY A 31 -16.11 -12.80 9.60
CA GLY A 31 -16.16 -13.97 10.49
C GLY A 31 -15.06 -15.01 10.22
N TRP A 32 -14.31 -14.86 9.13
CA TRP A 32 -13.25 -15.80 8.75
C TRP A 32 -12.13 -15.87 9.82
N LYS A 33 -11.69 -17.09 10.13
CA LYS A 33 -10.55 -17.34 11.04
C LYS A 33 -9.26 -17.41 10.24
N SER A 34 -8.44 -16.36 10.30
CA SER A 34 -7.17 -16.29 9.58
C SER A 34 -5.98 -16.46 10.52
N PRO A 35 -4.98 -17.31 10.18
CA PRO A 35 -3.74 -17.39 10.95
C PRO A 35 -2.82 -16.18 10.73
N ILE A 36 -3.17 -15.28 9.81
CA ILE A 36 -2.39 -14.10 9.44
C ILE A 36 -3.22 -12.82 9.59
N TYR A 37 -2.58 -11.76 10.08
CA TYR A 37 -3.11 -10.41 10.05
C TYR A 37 -2.05 -9.45 9.49
N CYS A 38 -2.46 -8.61 8.55
CA CYS A 38 -1.59 -7.65 7.87
C CYS A 38 -2.11 -6.23 8.06
N ASP A 39 -1.27 -5.34 8.58
CA ASP A 39 -1.50 -3.91 8.59
C ASP A 39 -0.26 -3.17 8.06
N ASN A 40 -0.19 -3.06 6.74
CA ASN A 40 0.93 -2.42 6.05
C ASN A 40 0.93 -0.89 6.22
N ARG A 41 -0.12 -0.26 6.79
CA ARG A 41 -0.07 1.19 7.07
C ARG A 41 1.04 1.54 8.04
N LYS A 42 1.43 0.58 8.89
CA LYS A 42 2.58 0.71 9.80
C LYS A 42 3.88 1.01 9.07
N THR A 43 4.07 0.54 7.84
CA THR A 43 5.33 0.77 7.10
C THR A 43 5.63 2.26 6.97
N LEU A 44 4.58 3.11 6.90
CA LEU A 44 4.70 4.56 6.81
C LEU A 44 5.45 5.18 8.00
N SER A 45 5.40 4.53 9.18
CA SER A 45 6.11 4.95 10.39
C SER A 45 7.59 4.51 10.43
N TYR A 46 8.06 3.76 9.44
CA TYR A 46 9.44 3.28 9.35
C TYR A 46 10.06 3.77 8.03
N PRO A 47 10.76 4.92 8.02
CA PRO A 47 11.20 5.60 6.80
C PRO A 47 11.98 4.70 5.83
N GLU A 48 12.93 3.90 6.32
CA GLU A 48 13.71 2.97 5.48
C GLU A 48 12.83 1.94 4.76
N ILE A 49 11.88 1.34 5.48
CA ILE A 49 10.97 0.33 4.92
C ILE A 49 10.01 0.98 3.94
N ARG A 50 9.43 2.14 4.31
CA ARG A 50 8.54 2.92 3.45
C ARG A 50 9.21 3.30 2.14
N ASN A 51 10.43 3.86 2.21
CA ASN A 51 11.19 4.30 1.06
C ASN A 51 11.56 3.10 0.17
N TYR A 52 12.00 1.99 0.77
CA TYR A 52 12.28 0.77 0.01
C TYR A 52 11.05 0.27 -0.75
N ILE A 53 9.88 0.20 -0.11
CA ILE A 53 8.63 -0.21 -0.78
C ILE A 53 8.29 0.74 -1.94
N ARG A 54 8.40 2.06 -1.73
CA ARG A 54 8.21 3.07 -2.78
C ARG A 54 9.14 2.82 -3.96
N ASP A 55 10.42 2.62 -3.71
CA ASP A 55 11.43 2.47 -4.77
C ASP A 55 11.18 1.21 -5.61
N GLN A 56 10.76 0.12 -4.97
CA GLN A 56 10.39 -1.11 -5.69
C GLN A 56 9.12 -0.92 -6.53
N MET A 57 8.13 -0.17 -6.04
CA MET A 57 6.94 0.18 -6.83
C MET A 57 7.31 1.06 -8.04
N VAL A 58 8.12 2.10 -7.82
CA VAL A 58 8.60 3.01 -8.87
C VAL A 58 9.36 2.25 -9.95
N LYS A 59 10.23 1.32 -9.55
CA LYS A 59 10.96 0.46 -10.49
C LYS A 59 9.99 -0.36 -11.35
N ILE A 60 9.03 -1.04 -10.74
CA ILE A 60 8.03 -1.84 -11.48
C ILE A 60 7.22 -0.96 -12.45
N ILE A 61 6.85 0.25 -12.04
CA ILE A 61 6.12 1.18 -12.89
C ILE A 61 6.98 1.60 -14.09
N ARG A 62 8.23 2.02 -13.86
CA ARG A 62 9.15 2.37 -14.97
C ARG A 62 9.38 1.20 -15.93
N ASP A 63 9.48 -0.03 -15.40
CA ASP A 63 9.76 -1.22 -16.20
C ASP A 63 8.55 -1.71 -17.03
N ARG A 64 7.32 -1.50 -16.54
CA ARG A 64 6.10 -2.12 -17.12
C ARG A 64 5.06 -1.13 -17.63
N TYR A 65 5.10 0.11 -17.16
CA TYR A 65 4.10 1.15 -17.38
C TYR A 65 4.80 2.49 -17.61
N ALA A 66 5.82 2.51 -18.47
CA ALA A 66 6.67 3.68 -18.69
C ALA A 66 5.91 4.94 -19.14
N ASP A 67 4.78 4.75 -19.84
CA ASP A 67 3.95 5.83 -20.40
C ASP A 67 2.77 6.22 -19.50
N VAL A 68 2.84 5.96 -18.18
CA VAL A 68 1.76 6.33 -17.26
C VAL A 68 1.72 7.84 -17.00
N ASP A 69 0.53 8.43 -17.11
CA ASP A 69 0.33 9.88 -16.94
C ASP A 69 -0.02 10.30 -15.50
N VAL A 70 -0.55 9.38 -14.69
CA VAL A 70 -1.09 9.69 -13.35
C VAL A 70 -1.03 8.48 -12.42
N ILE A 71 -0.77 8.73 -11.13
CA ILE A 71 -0.86 7.70 -10.08
C ILE A 71 -2.17 7.86 -9.32
N ALA A 72 -2.95 6.79 -9.24
CA ALA A 72 -4.21 6.76 -8.50
C ALA A 72 -4.11 5.89 -7.23
N GLY A 73 -4.30 6.48 -6.04
CA GLY A 73 -4.35 5.75 -4.78
C GLY A 73 -5.77 5.33 -4.39
N VAL A 74 -5.98 4.07 -3.99
CA VAL A 74 -7.27 3.63 -3.45
C VAL A 74 -7.45 4.10 -2.00
N ALA A 75 -8.56 4.77 -1.71
CA ALA A 75 -8.85 5.25 -0.37
C ALA A 75 -9.12 4.10 0.61
N THR A 76 -8.62 4.16 1.85
CA THR A 76 -7.68 5.15 2.41
C THR A 76 -6.24 4.63 2.43
N GLY A 77 -6.07 3.32 2.59
CA GLY A 77 -4.79 2.70 2.95
C GLY A 77 -3.68 2.85 1.90
N ALA A 78 -4.03 3.07 0.63
CA ALA A 78 -3.06 3.23 -0.45
C ALA A 78 -2.71 4.70 -0.77
N ILE A 79 -3.44 5.67 -0.23
CA ILE A 79 -3.24 7.10 -0.56
C ILE A 79 -1.81 7.53 -0.23
N ALA A 80 -1.37 7.29 1.01
CA ALA A 80 -0.05 7.72 1.46
C ALA A 80 1.09 7.10 0.63
N GLN A 81 1.00 5.81 0.31
CA GLN A 81 2.00 5.15 -0.53
C GLN A 81 1.95 5.68 -1.98
N GLY A 82 0.74 5.89 -2.51
CA GLY A 82 0.53 6.41 -3.86
C GLY A 82 1.12 7.82 -4.05
N VAL A 83 0.93 8.72 -3.09
CA VAL A 83 1.54 10.07 -3.13
C VAL A 83 3.07 9.99 -3.19
N LEU A 84 3.69 9.11 -2.39
CA LEU A 84 5.15 8.95 -2.39
C LEU A 84 5.68 8.42 -3.72
N VAL A 85 4.94 7.50 -4.35
CA VAL A 85 5.28 6.97 -5.68
C VAL A 85 5.12 8.06 -6.75
N ALA A 86 4.02 8.82 -6.72
CA ALA A 86 3.77 9.93 -7.64
C ALA A 86 4.86 11.00 -7.55
N GLN A 87 5.25 11.37 -6.32
CA GLN A 87 6.34 12.31 -6.06
C GLN A 87 7.67 11.84 -6.65
N GLU A 88 8.02 10.56 -6.48
CA GLU A 88 9.27 10.00 -7.01
C GLU A 88 9.27 9.85 -8.53
N LEU A 89 8.10 9.68 -9.14
CA LEU A 89 7.95 9.65 -10.60
C LEU A 89 7.80 11.05 -11.23
N GLY A 90 7.56 12.09 -10.42
CA GLY A 90 7.25 13.42 -10.91
C GLY A 90 5.90 13.52 -11.63
N LEU A 91 4.94 12.66 -11.26
CA LEU A 91 3.63 12.57 -11.91
C LEU A 91 2.52 13.17 -11.04
N PRO A 92 1.41 13.63 -11.66
CA PRO A 92 0.18 13.92 -10.96
C PRO A 92 -0.30 12.75 -10.08
N PHE A 93 -0.95 13.09 -8.96
CA PHE A 93 -1.58 12.13 -8.07
C PHE A 93 -3.07 12.41 -7.94
N VAL A 94 -3.87 11.35 -7.98
CA VAL A 94 -5.31 11.36 -7.65
C VAL A 94 -5.60 10.24 -6.66
N TYR A 95 -6.76 10.28 -6.00
CA TYR A 95 -7.25 9.15 -5.22
C TYR A 95 -8.69 8.79 -5.51
N VAL A 96 -9.00 7.49 -5.39
CA VAL A 96 -10.33 6.94 -5.65
C VAL A 96 -11.02 6.65 -4.33
N ARG A 97 -12.18 7.28 -4.12
CA ARG A 97 -13.01 7.14 -2.92
C ARG A 97 -13.76 5.81 -2.93
N SER A 98 -14.10 5.31 -1.74
CA SER A 98 -14.93 4.11 -1.59
C SER A 98 -16.41 4.35 -1.90
N SER A 99 -16.86 5.60 -1.86
CA SER A 99 -18.23 6.01 -2.14
C SER A 99 -18.26 7.44 -2.67
N GLN A 100 -19.29 7.78 -3.45
CA GLN A 100 -19.51 9.13 -3.97
C GLN A 100 -19.72 10.15 -2.85
N LYS A 101 -19.47 11.43 -3.15
CA LYS A 101 -19.81 12.57 -2.28
C LYS A 101 -21.33 12.64 -2.14
N GLN A 102 -21.84 12.90 -0.93
CA GLN A 102 -23.27 13.14 -0.72
C GLN A 102 -23.70 14.57 -1.10
N HIS A 103 -22.75 15.50 -1.25
CA HIS A 103 -22.96 16.90 -1.60
C HIS A 103 -21.84 17.40 -2.53
N GLY A 104 -22.13 18.38 -3.39
CA GLY A 104 -21.17 18.95 -4.35
C GLY A 104 -21.15 18.19 -5.68
N LEU A 105 -19.98 18.10 -6.34
CA LEU A 105 -19.84 17.49 -7.68
C LEU A 105 -19.99 15.95 -7.72
N GLU A 106 -20.32 15.29 -6.60
CA GLU A 106 -20.52 13.83 -6.47
C GLU A 106 -19.35 12.92 -6.94
N ASN A 107 -18.20 13.51 -7.31
CA ASN A 107 -17.06 12.80 -7.88
C ASN A 107 -16.51 11.68 -6.99
N LEU A 108 -16.09 10.60 -7.63
CA LEU A 108 -15.45 9.43 -7.02
C LEU A 108 -13.92 9.51 -7.04
N VAL A 109 -13.36 10.35 -7.92
CA VAL A 109 -11.92 10.60 -8.06
C VAL A 109 -11.65 12.05 -7.65
N GLU A 110 -10.60 12.23 -6.87
CA GLU A 110 -10.16 13.53 -6.33
C GLU A 110 -8.67 13.76 -6.60
#